data_AF-A0A4Z2CVV5-F1
#
_entry.id   AF-A0A4Z2CVV5-F1
#
_cell.length_a   1.000
_cell.length_b   1.000
_cell.length_c   1.000
_cell.angle_alpha   90.00
_cell.angle_beta   90.00
_cell.angle_gamma   90.00
#
_symmetry.space_group_name_H-M   'P 1'
#
loop_
_entity.id
_entity.type
_entity.pdbx_description
1 polymer ?
#
loop_
_entity_poly.entity_id
_entity_poly.type
_entity_poly.pdbx_seq_one_letter_code
_entity_poly.pdbx_strand_id
1 'polypeptide(L)'
;MCISQLVSSKRQPLPAPDQSYKTSTFSVSAIYRDDSGGIGYYSGLIAEPPSERNNQRYLLFFDDGYTQYSPPNEIYRICHQSKENWKEANESSQEFIKRYLAQYPQRPMVRLKPGQTIDTELDGDWVQATVEKVDASLALMKFSRTHFEWIYRGSTRLEPLFSDFVRCLLSSICVIYLVLKIITCKPIVS
;
A
#
# COMPACT_ATOMS: atom_id res chain seq x y z
N MET A 1 -13.34 17.03 -6.67
CA MET A 1 -12.96 18.31 -6.01
C MET A 1 -11.54 18.12 -5.51
N CYS A 2 -10.57 18.84 -6.07
CA CYS A 2 -9.16 18.74 -5.67
C CYS A 2 -9.00 18.96 -4.16
N ILE A 3 -8.36 18.01 -3.48
CA ILE A 3 -7.96 18.08 -2.06
C ILE A 3 -6.74 19.01 -1.92
N SER A 4 -6.73 20.16 -2.60
CA SER A 4 -5.64 21.15 -2.51
C SER A 4 -6.06 22.42 -1.76
N GLN A 5 -7.29 22.50 -1.25
CA GLN A 5 -7.80 23.71 -0.59
C GLN A 5 -8.55 23.49 0.74
N LEU A 6 -8.40 22.33 1.41
CA LEU A 6 -8.87 22.20 2.79
C LEU A 6 -7.92 22.89 3.79
N VAL A 7 -8.06 24.21 3.78
CA VAL A 7 -7.87 25.22 4.83
C VAL A 7 -6.96 24.84 6.00
N SER A 8 -5.92 25.64 6.16
CA SER A 8 -4.96 25.71 7.28
C SER A 8 -5.56 25.75 8.70
N SER A 9 -6.89 25.78 8.87
CA SER A 9 -7.58 26.01 10.14
C SER A 9 -8.11 24.76 10.85
N LYS A 10 -7.90 23.54 10.33
CA LYS A 10 -8.38 22.29 10.97
C LYS A 10 -7.37 21.14 11.00
N ARG A 11 -6.07 21.44 11.13
CA ARG A 11 -5.02 20.42 11.33
C ARG A 11 -4.64 20.37 12.81
N GLN A 12 -4.98 19.27 13.47
CA GLN A 12 -4.45 18.96 14.81
C GLN A 12 -3.35 17.91 14.67
N PRO A 13 -2.21 18.06 15.35
CA PRO A 13 -1.24 16.98 15.49
C PRO A 13 -1.96 15.72 15.98
N LEU A 14 -1.57 14.55 15.45
CA LEU A 14 -2.08 13.30 16.00
C LEU A 14 -1.71 13.23 17.49
N PRO A 15 -2.69 12.96 18.39
CA PRO A 15 -2.37 12.75 19.80
C PRO A 15 -1.43 11.56 19.94
N ALA A 16 -0.60 11.55 21.00
CA ALA A 16 0.34 10.47 21.28
C ALA A 16 -0.35 9.09 21.20
N PRO A 17 0.32 8.05 20.66
CA PRO A 17 -0.29 6.75 20.43
C PRO A 17 -0.84 6.11 21.72
N ASP A 18 -2.15 6.19 21.93
CA ASP A 18 -2.92 5.34 22.84
C ASP A 18 -3.15 3.99 22.16
N GLN A 19 -3.08 2.88 22.91
CA GLN A 19 -3.47 1.55 22.47
C GLN A 19 -4.86 1.45 21.81
N SER A 20 -5.71 2.48 21.93
CA SER A 20 -7.01 2.60 21.25
C SER A 20 -6.95 3.06 19.79
N TYR A 21 -5.79 3.46 19.24
CA TYR A 21 -5.65 3.68 17.79
C TYR A 21 -5.76 2.37 17.04
N LYS A 22 -7.00 1.99 16.71
CA LYS A 22 -7.27 0.93 15.74
C LYS A 22 -6.75 1.40 14.39
N THR A 23 -5.55 0.93 14.03
CA THR A 23 -4.98 1.03 12.68
C THR A 23 -5.99 0.54 11.67
N SER A 24 -6.64 1.47 10.97
CA SER A 24 -7.59 1.26 9.86
C SER A 24 -8.67 2.34 9.74
N THR A 25 -8.89 3.20 10.75
CA THR A 25 -10.12 4.02 10.81
C THR A 25 -9.93 5.52 10.57
N PHE A 26 -8.70 6.02 10.37
CA PHE A 26 -8.46 7.47 10.26
C PHE A 26 -7.75 7.81 8.95
N SER A 27 -8.39 8.64 8.13
CA SER A 27 -7.69 9.41 7.10
C SER A 27 -6.76 10.41 7.79
N VAL A 28 -5.60 10.62 7.21
CA VAL A 28 -4.62 11.58 7.70
C VAL A 28 -4.16 12.42 6.53
N SER A 29 -3.71 13.63 6.85
CA SER A 29 -2.92 14.44 5.95
C SER A 29 -1.48 14.34 6.43
N ALA A 30 -0.58 13.89 5.57
CA ALA A 30 0.84 13.80 5.88
C ALA A 30 1.67 14.62 4.91
N ILE A 31 2.84 15.03 5.39
CA ILE A 31 3.82 15.73 4.57
C ILE A 31 4.53 14.72 3.68
N TYR A 32 4.52 15.00 2.38
CA TYR A 32 5.40 14.37 1.40
C TYR A 32 6.45 15.38 0.96
N ARG A 33 7.69 14.92 0.79
CA ARG A 33 8.81 15.71 0.30
C ARG A 33 9.20 15.17 -1.06
N ASP A 34 9.16 16.02 -2.07
CA ASP A 34 9.65 15.66 -3.40
C ASP A 34 11.19 15.77 -3.46
N ASP A 35 11.77 15.28 -4.56
CA ASP A 35 13.22 15.28 -4.79
C ASP A 35 13.81 16.71 -4.92
N SER A 36 12.97 17.71 -5.18
CA SER A 36 13.37 19.12 -5.24
C SER A 36 13.30 19.82 -3.86
N GLY A 37 12.88 19.10 -2.81
CA GLY A 37 12.71 19.63 -1.47
C GLY A 37 11.37 20.36 -1.25
N GLY A 38 10.46 20.30 -2.23
CA GLY A 38 9.11 20.79 -2.11
C GLY A 38 8.32 19.99 -1.08
N ILE A 39 7.52 20.68 -0.28
CA ILE A 39 6.66 20.09 0.75
C ILE A 39 5.22 20.12 0.25
N GLY A 40 4.65 18.94 0.03
CA GLY A 40 3.23 18.77 -0.27
C GLY A 40 2.48 18.09 0.87
N TYR A 41 1.16 18.32 0.94
CA TYR A 41 0.28 17.64 1.88
C TYR A 41 -0.59 16.66 1.12
N TYR A 42 -0.53 15.39 1.50
CA TYR A 42 -1.26 14.32 0.82
C TYR A 42 -2.14 13.58 1.81
N SER A 43 -3.33 13.22 1.35
CA SER A 43 -4.26 12.39 2.11
C SER A 43 -3.91 10.92 1.99
N GLY A 44 -4.11 10.19 3.07
CA GLY A 44 -3.88 8.75 3.11
C GLY A 44 -4.43 8.12 4.39
N LEU A 45 -4.10 6.84 4.57
CA LEU A 45 -4.54 5.99 5.66
C LEU A 45 -3.36 5.50 6.49
N ILE A 46 -3.51 5.48 7.81
CA ILE A 46 -2.54 4.87 8.72
C ILE A 46 -2.65 3.33 8.64
N ALA A 47 -1.63 2.69 8.11
CA ALA A 47 -1.51 1.23 8.03
C ALA A 47 -0.87 0.62 9.28
N GLU A 48 0.16 1.26 9.84
CA GLU A 48 0.86 0.79 11.05
C GLU A 48 1.08 1.93 12.04
N PRO A 49 0.92 1.68 13.35
CA PRO A 49 1.25 2.66 14.37
C PRO A 49 2.76 2.67 14.65
N PRO A 50 3.27 3.67 15.38
CA PRO A 50 4.65 3.70 15.86
C PRO A 50 4.97 2.45 16.69
N SER A 51 6.12 1.86 16.41
CA SER A 51 6.66 0.72 17.13
C SER A 51 8.18 0.75 17.10
N GLU A 52 8.83 -0.04 17.96
CA GLU A 52 10.28 -0.19 17.89
C GLU A 52 10.74 -0.71 16.53
N ARG A 53 9.96 -1.60 15.91
CA ARG A 53 10.27 -2.21 14.60
C ARG A 53 10.36 -1.18 13.47
N ASN A 54 9.52 -0.14 13.52
CA ASN A 54 9.47 0.89 12.49
C ASN A 54 10.11 2.21 12.93
N ASN A 55 10.94 2.18 13.98
CA ASN A 55 11.61 3.36 14.54
C ASN A 55 10.64 4.47 14.97
N GLN A 56 9.52 4.10 15.60
CA GLN A 56 8.51 5.03 16.10
C GLN A 56 7.88 5.90 15.00
N ARG A 57 7.73 5.35 13.78
CA ARG A 57 7.10 6.02 12.63
C ARG A 57 5.77 5.37 12.27
N TYR A 58 4.85 6.15 11.71
CA TYR A 58 3.62 5.61 11.15
C TYR A 58 3.86 5.14 9.72
N LEU A 59 3.31 3.98 9.35
CA LEU A 59 3.22 3.59 7.94
C LEU A 59 1.95 4.20 7.35
N LEU A 60 2.09 4.90 6.23
CA LEU A 60 1.00 5.53 5.50
C LEU A 60 0.82 4.89 4.12
N PHE A 61 -0.45 4.70 3.74
CA PHE A 61 -0.87 4.42 2.38
C PHE A 61 -1.60 5.65 1.85
N PHE A 62 -1.01 6.34 0.89
CA PHE A 62 -1.62 7.51 0.26
C PHE A 62 -2.71 7.09 -0.73
N ASP A 63 -3.63 8.00 -1.03
CA ASP A 63 -4.79 7.73 -1.89
C ASP A 63 -4.39 7.39 -3.34
N ASP A 64 -3.21 7.85 -3.77
CA ASP A 64 -2.60 7.57 -5.07
C ASP A 64 -1.84 6.24 -5.14
N GLY A 65 -1.77 5.49 -4.03
CA GLY A 65 -1.11 4.20 -3.93
C GLY A 65 0.34 4.25 -3.44
N TYR A 66 0.92 5.45 -3.25
CA TYR A 66 2.25 5.57 -2.66
C TYR A 66 2.26 5.15 -1.20
N THR A 67 3.39 4.61 -0.74
CA THR A 67 3.56 4.17 0.64
C THR A 67 4.81 4.77 1.27
N GLN A 68 4.70 5.22 2.52
CA GLN A 68 5.80 5.92 3.20
C GLN A 68 5.74 5.75 4.71
N TYR A 69 6.91 5.74 5.35
CA TYR A 69 7.01 5.98 6.80
C TYR A 69 7.12 7.46 7.11
N SER A 70 6.25 7.96 7.97
CA SER A 70 6.26 9.36 8.42
C SER A 70 6.39 9.45 9.94
N PRO A 71 7.22 10.39 10.45
CA PRO A 71 7.35 10.61 11.88
C PRO A 71 6.08 11.28 12.45
N PRO A 72 5.79 11.14 13.77
CA PRO A 72 4.56 11.64 14.37
C PRO A 72 4.32 13.16 14.18
N ASN A 73 5.38 13.95 14.06
CA ASN A 73 5.31 15.40 13.88
C ASN A 73 4.96 15.84 12.45
N GLU A 74 4.91 14.93 11.49
CA GLU A 74 4.61 15.20 10.08
C GLU A 74 3.23 14.68 9.65
N ILE A 75 2.39 14.27 10.60
CA ILE A 75 1.07 13.68 10.34
C ILE A 75 -0.01 14.42 11.10
N TYR A 76 -1.06 14.80 10.38
CA TYR A 76 -2.17 15.58 10.86
C TYR A 76 -3.46 14.80 10.70
N ARG A 77 -4.30 14.81 11.73
CA ARG A 77 -5.63 14.20 11.64
C ARG A 77 -6.55 15.10 10.82
N ILE A 78 -7.27 14.52 9.87
CA ILE A 78 -8.34 15.23 9.15
C ILE A 78 -9.61 15.17 10.01
N CYS A 79 -10.17 16.31 10.42
CA CYS A 79 -11.41 16.36 11.19
C CYS A 79 -12.65 16.09 10.29
N HIS A 80 -13.71 15.49 10.86
CA HIS A 80 -15.00 15.20 10.19
C HIS A 80 -14.92 14.19 9.02
N GLN A 81 -14.48 12.97 9.33
CA GLN A 81 -14.42 11.88 8.36
C GLN A 81 -15.71 11.05 8.32
N SER A 82 -16.03 10.52 7.14
CA SER A 82 -17.06 9.48 7.00
C SER A 82 -16.55 8.17 7.60
N LYS A 83 -17.44 7.21 7.87
CA LYS A 83 -17.03 5.89 8.42
C LYS A 83 -16.35 5.01 7.37
N GLU A 84 -16.39 5.41 6.09
CA GLU A 84 -15.96 4.64 4.92
C GLU A 84 -14.88 5.38 4.13
N ASN A 85 -13.85 5.86 4.82
CA ASN A 85 -12.75 6.64 4.27
C ASN A 85 -12.09 6.07 3.00
N TRP A 86 -12.10 4.74 2.84
CA TRP A 86 -11.56 4.07 1.65
C TRP A 86 -12.30 4.46 0.36
N LYS A 87 -13.54 4.95 0.42
CA LYS A 87 -14.32 5.37 -0.77
C LYS A 87 -13.75 6.61 -1.46
N GLU A 88 -12.93 7.39 -0.75
CA GLU A 88 -12.34 8.62 -1.26
C GLU A 88 -11.00 8.37 -1.98
N ALA A 89 -10.41 7.18 -1.82
CA ALA A 89 -9.19 6.78 -2.52
C ALA A 89 -9.46 6.39 -3.98
N ASN A 90 -8.43 6.41 -4.82
CA ASN A 90 -8.51 5.97 -6.22
C ASN A 90 -8.96 4.51 -6.33
N GLU A 91 -9.72 4.13 -7.36
CA GLU A 91 -10.31 2.78 -7.51
C GLU A 91 -9.30 1.63 -7.34
N SER A 92 -8.08 1.79 -7.88
CA SER A 92 -6.98 0.83 -7.72
C SER A 92 -6.54 0.71 -6.25
N SER A 93 -6.38 1.84 -5.57
CA SER A 93 -6.04 1.92 -4.14
C SER A 93 -7.14 1.36 -3.24
N GLN A 94 -8.43 1.52 -3.61
CA GLN A 94 -9.55 1.01 -2.81
C GLN A 94 -9.50 -0.50 -2.67
N GLU A 95 -9.25 -1.22 -3.76
CA GLU A 95 -9.21 -2.69 -3.74
C GLU A 95 -8.04 -3.19 -2.88
N PHE A 96 -6.88 -2.54 -2.99
CA PHE A 96 -5.73 -2.82 -2.12
C PHE A 96 -6.05 -2.56 -0.65
N ILE A 97 -6.62 -1.39 -0.31
CA ILE A 97 -6.97 -1.01 1.06
C ILE A 97 -8.01 -1.98 1.63
N LYS A 98 -9.06 -2.34 0.87
CA LYS A 98 -10.06 -3.32 1.31
C LYS A 98 -9.44 -4.67 1.65
N ARG A 99 -8.56 -5.18 0.78
CA ARG A 99 -7.85 -6.45 1.01
C ARG A 99 -6.94 -6.37 2.23
N TYR A 100 -6.21 -5.26 2.36
CA TYR A 100 -5.36 -5.00 3.51
C TYR A 100 -6.17 -5.02 4.82
N LEU A 101 -7.31 -4.33 4.85
CA LEU A 101 -8.20 -4.29 6.01
C LEU A 101 -8.81 -5.65 6.33
N ALA A 102 -9.17 -6.44 5.32
CA ALA A 102 -9.75 -7.78 5.51
C ALA A 102 -8.76 -8.79 6.11
N GLN A 103 -7.46 -8.60 5.87
CA GLN A 103 -6.40 -9.48 6.39
C GLN A 103 -5.93 -9.08 7.79
N TYR A 104 -6.40 -7.96 8.34
CA TYR A 104 -6.01 -7.53 9.69
C TYR A 104 -6.48 -8.54 10.76
N PRO A 105 -5.63 -8.95 11.72
CA PRO A 105 -4.25 -8.53 11.99
C PRO A 105 -3.15 -9.41 11.33
N GLN A 106 -3.52 -10.51 10.68
CA GLN A 106 -2.61 -11.48 10.05
C GLN A 106 -2.10 -10.95 8.70
N ARG A 107 -0.96 -10.27 8.71
CA ARG A 107 -0.36 -9.65 7.51
C ARG A 107 0.78 -10.51 6.95
N PRO A 108 0.52 -11.41 5.99
CA PRO A 108 1.61 -12.11 5.30
C PRO A 108 2.46 -11.08 4.56
N MET A 109 3.76 -11.06 4.86
CA MET A 109 4.74 -10.19 4.19
C MET A 109 5.85 -11.06 3.63
N VAL A 110 6.31 -10.72 2.42
CA VAL A 110 7.48 -11.38 1.83
C VAL A 110 8.72 -11.05 2.65
N ARG A 111 9.53 -12.07 2.91
CA ARG A 111 10.87 -11.89 3.45
C ARG A 111 11.82 -11.57 2.30
N LEU A 112 12.07 -10.28 2.09
CA LEU A 112 13.04 -9.78 1.13
C LEU A 112 14.39 -9.51 1.79
N LYS A 113 15.48 -9.68 1.01
CA LYS A 113 16.85 -9.33 1.42
C LYS A 113 17.44 -8.32 0.45
N PRO A 114 18.21 -7.32 0.91
CA PRO A 114 18.96 -6.44 0.00
C PRO A 114 19.83 -7.23 -0.98
N GLY A 115 19.86 -6.80 -2.24
CA GLY A 115 20.53 -7.49 -3.35
C GLY A 115 19.73 -8.65 -3.98
N GLN A 116 18.60 -9.04 -3.40
CA GLN A 116 17.71 -10.05 -4.00
C GLN A 116 16.98 -9.44 -5.21
N THR A 117 16.92 -10.17 -6.31
CA THR A 117 16.16 -9.79 -7.50
C THR A 117 14.90 -10.61 -7.61
N ILE A 118 13.76 -9.97 -7.83
CA ILE A 118 12.44 -10.60 -7.95
C ILE A 118 11.63 -9.90 -9.05
N ASP A 119 10.68 -10.62 -9.64
CA ASP A 119 9.71 -10.01 -10.53
C ASP A 119 8.74 -9.16 -9.71
N THR A 120 8.54 -7.93 -10.15
CA THR A 120 7.72 -6.92 -9.48
C THR A 120 6.85 -6.23 -10.52
N GLU A 121 5.57 -6.10 -10.22
CA GLU A 121 4.62 -5.41 -11.09
C GLU A 121 4.88 -3.89 -11.10
N LEU A 122 4.94 -3.32 -12.29
CA LEU A 122 5.08 -1.89 -12.55
C LEU A 122 4.22 -1.53 -13.76
N ASP A 123 3.26 -0.61 -13.59
CA ASP A 123 2.38 -0.10 -14.65
C ASP A 123 1.64 -1.19 -15.45
N GLY A 124 1.31 -2.32 -14.82
CA GLY A 124 0.63 -3.47 -15.41
C GLY A 124 1.56 -4.59 -15.91
N ASP A 125 2.87 -4.35 -15.97
CA ASP A 125 3.86 -5.31 -16.47
C ASP A 125 4.73 -5.88 -15.35
N TRP A 126 5.07 -7.17 -15.47
CA TRP A 126 6.03 -7.81 -14.57
C TRP A 126 7.46 -7.50 -15.03
N VAL A 127 8.19 -6.79 -14.19
CA VAL A 127 9.58 -6.38 -14.48
C VAL A 127 10.53 -6.88 -13.40
N GLN A 128 11.73 -7.24 -13.81
CA GLN A 128 12.75 -7.71 -12.88
C GLN A 128 13.31 -6.54 -12.07
N ALA A 129 13.07 -6.52 -10.75
CA ALA A 129 13.50 -5.46 -9.85
C ALA A 129 14.43 -6.01 -8.76
N THR A 130 15.41 -5.20 -8.34
CA THR A 130 16.33 -5.57 -7.26
C THR A 130 15.97 -4.86 -5.97
N VAL A 131 15.95 -5.60 -4.86
CA VAL A 131 15.73 -5.03 -3.52
C VAL A 131 16.98 -4.24 -3.13
N GLU A 132 16.88 -2.92 -3.12
CA GLU A 132 17.97 -2.03 -2.72
C GLU A 132 18.06 -1.96 -1.18
N LYS A 133 16.91 -1.77 -0.51
CA LYS A 133 16.81 -1.65 0.96
C LYS A 133 15.53 -2.29 1.47
N VAL A 134 15.55 -2.67 2.75
CA VAL A 134 14.36 -3.10 3.49
C VAL A 134 14.28 -2.28 4.76
N ASP A 135 13.14 -1.63 4.99
CA ASP A 135 12.86 -0.84 6.20
C ASP A 135 11.51 -1.30 6.78
N ALA A 136 11.56 -2.02 7.90
CA ALA A 136 10.40 -2.59 8.56
C ALA A 136 9.44 -3.30 7.58
N SER A 137 8.27 -2.74 7.29
CA SER A 137 7.26 -3.33 6.40
C SER A 137 7.38 -2.90 4.93
N LEU A 138 8.32 -2.01 4.60
CA LEU A 138 8.58 -1.53 3.25
C LEU A 138 9.88 -2.12 2.68
N ALA A 139 9.92 -2.25 1.36
CA ALA A 139 11.12 -2.57 0.60
C ALA A 139 11.32 -1.53 -0.52
N LEU A 140 12.54 -1.03 -0.66
CA LEU A 140 12.92 -0.14 -1.74
C LEU A 140 13.31 -1.01 -2.94
N MET A 141 12.46 -1.02 -3.95
CA MET A 141 12.67 -1.75 -5.19
C MET A 141 13.37 -0.85 -6.20
N LYS A 142 14.39 -1.39 -6.85
CA LYS A 142 15.13 -0.75 -7.93
C LYS A 142 14.74 -1.40 -9.25
N PHE A 143 13.99 -0.67 -10.06
CA PHE A 143 13.56 -1.10 -11.39
C PHE A 143 14.59 -0.74 -12.47
N SER A 144 15.26 0.40 -12.30
CA SER A 144 16.29 0.86 -13.24
C SER A 144 17.38 1.65 -12.50
N ARG A 145 18.30 2.29 -13.24
CA ARG A 145 19.31 3.17 -12.63
C ARG A 145 18.71 4.41 -11.98
N THR A 146 17.55 4.86 -12.47
CA THR A 146 16.92 6.12 -12.07
C THR A 146 15.57 5.91 -11.39
N HIS A 147 14.98 4.73 -11.51
CA HIS A 147 13.66 4.43 -10.96
C HIS A 147 13.77 3.52 -9.75
N PHE A 148 13.40 4.08 -8.59
CA PHE A 148 13.26 3.37 -7.33
C PHE A 148 11.86 3.63 -6.75
N GLU A 149 11.28 2.64 -6.09
CA GLU A 149 9.96 2.75 -5.48
C GLU A 149 9.91 2.02 -4.14
N TRP A 150 9.29 2.63 -3.14
CA TRP A 150 8.99 1.95 -1.87
C TRP A 150 7.70 1.16 -1.99
N ILE A 151 7.79 -0.17 -1.85
CA ILE A 151 6.66 -1.08 -1.94
C ILE A 151 6.40 -1.74 -0.59
N TYR A 152 5.14 -1.79 -0.18
CA TYR A 152 4.71 -2.58 0.97
C TYR A 152 4.95 -4.07 0.73
N ARG A 153 5.63 -4.75 1.66
CA ARG A 153 6.04 -6.16 1.50
C ARG A 153 4.90 -7.17 1.49
N GLY A 154 3.68 -6.75 1.85
CA GLY A 154 2.45 -7.54 1.69
C GLY A 154 1.69 -7.24 0.39
N SER A 155 2.28 -6.48 -0.53
CA SER A 155 1.66 -6.13 -1.82
C SER A 155 1.70 -7.31 -2.78
N THR A 156 0.61 -7.51 -3.53
CA THR A 156 0.52 -8.48 -4.63
C THR A 156 1.37 -8.07 -5.84
N ARG A 157 1.97 -6.88 -5.83
CA ARG A 157 2.96 -6.45 -6.82
C ARG A 157 4.26 -7.23 -6.72
N LEU A 158 4.52 -7.92 -5.61
CA LEU A 158 5.69 -8.77 -5.44
C LEU A 158 5.33 -10.20 -5.86
N GLU A 159 6.05 -10.75 -6.85
CA GLU A 159 5.75 -12.07 -7.43
C GLU A 159 5.56 -13.17 -6.39
N PRO A 160 6.35 -13.27 -5.30
CA PRO A 160 6.17 -14.35 -4.33
C PRO A 160 4.77 -14.36 -3.69
N LEU A 161 4.15 -13.20 -3.49
CA LEU A 161 2.77 -13.11 -2.99
C LEU A 161 1.74 -13.31 -4.09
N PHE A 162 2.04 -12.88 -5.31
CA PHE A 162 1.16 -13.16 -6.44
C PHE A 162 1.06 -14.66 -6.72
N SER A 163 2.19 -15.36 -6.73
CA SER A 163 2.25 -16.81 -6.92
C SER A 163 1.60 -17.57 -5.79
N ASP A 164 1.80 -17.16 -4.52
CA ASP A 164 1.06 -17.74 -3.38
C ASP A 164 -0.45 -17.48 -3.49
N PHE A 165 -0.86 -16.28 -3.92
CA PHE A 165 -2.26 -15.92 -4.14
C PHE A 165 -2.88 -16.76 -5.27
N VAL A 166 -2.22 -16.87 -6.42
CA VAL A 166 -2.67 -17.70 -7.56
C VAL A 166 -2.74 -19.17 -7.14
N ARG A 167 -1.75 -19.68 -6.41
CA ARG A 167 -1.76 -21.05 -5.90
C ARG A 167 -2.90 -21.30 -4.92
N CYS A 168 -3.20 -20.34 -4.04
CA CYS A 168 -4.33 -20.42 -3.13
C CYS A 168 -5.68 -20.36 -3.87
N LEU A 169 -5.81 -19.50 -4.88
CA LEU A 169 -7.00 -19.44 -5.74
C LEU A 169 -7.22 -20.75 -6.51
N LEU A 170 -6.16 -21.33 -7.08
CA LEU A 170 -6.21 -22.60 -7.81
C LEU A 170 -6.46 -23.81 -6.90
N SER A 171 -6.13 -23.72 -5.60
CA SER A 171 -6.40 -24.78 -4.62
C SER A 171 -7.87 -24.86 -4.18
N SER A 172 -8.65 -23.79 -4.39
CA SER A 172 -10.09 -23.82 -4.18
C SER A 172 -10.75 -24.55 -5.36
N ILE A 173 -11.25 -25.76 -5.12
CA ILE A 173 -11.93 -26.64 -6.09
C ILE A 173 -12.96 -25.87 -6.96
N CYS A 174 -13.58 -24.82 -6.43
CA CYS A 174 -14.56 -23.98 -7.12
C CYS A 174 -13.98 -23.15 -8.29
N VAL A 175 -12.70 -22.75 -8.24
CA VAL A 175 -12.08 -21.85 -9.23
C VAL A 175 -11.51 -22.62 -10.42
N ILE A 176 -11.06 -23.88 -10.23
CA ILE A 176 -10.59 -24.75 -11.31
C ILE A 176 -11.67 -24.88 -12.40
N TYR A 177 -12.94 -25.04 -12.00
CA TYR A 177 -14.07 -25.13 -12.93
C TYR A 177 -14.35 -23.81 -13.67
N LEU A 178 -14.08 -22.66 -13.06
CA LEU A 178 -14.31 -21.35 -13.68
C LEU A 178 -13.18 -21.01 -14.68
N VAL A 179 -11.92 -21.30 -14.33
CA VAL A 179 -10.77 -21.05 -15.20
C VAL A 179 -10.75 -21.99 -16.41
N LEU A 180 -11.10 -23.28 -16.25
CA LEU A 180 -11.25 -24.18 -17.41
C LEU A 180 -12.32 -23.70 -18.39
N LYS A 181 -13.43 -23.14 -17.90
CA LYS A 181 -14.53 -22.65 -18.75
C LYS A 181 -14.16 -21.37 -19.53
N ILE A 182 -13.32 -20.51 -18.94
CA ILE A 182 -12.79 -19.31 -19.60
C ILE A 182 -11.76 -19.69 -20.68
N ILE A 183 -10.95 -20.74 -20.47
CA ILE A 183 -9.94 -21.20 -21.44
C ILE A 183 -10.60 -21.93 -22.63
N THR A 184 -11.72 -22.63 -22.44
CA THR A 184 -12.41 -23.35 -23.53
C THR A 184 -13.38 -22.50 -24.37
N CYS A 185 -13.63 -21.25 -24.02
CA CYS A 185 -14.51 -20.36 -24.79
C CYS A 185 -13.72 -19.41 -25.70
N LYS A 186 -12.84 -19.96 -26.56
CA LYS A 186 -12.53 -19.32 -27.84
C LYS A 186 -13.44 -19.94 -28.90
N PRO A 187 -14.36 -19.18 -29.52
CA PRO A 187 -15.09 -19.69 -30.68
C PRO A 187 -14.09 -19.86 -31.82
N ILE A 188 -13.90 -21.09 -32.26
CA ILE A 188 -13.32 -21.39 -33.57
C ILE A 188 -14.38 -20.96 -34.57
N VAL A 189 -14.20 -19.77 -35.16
CA VAL A 189 -14.97 -19.38 -36.34
C VAL A 189 -14.05 -19.52 -37.53
N SER A 190 -14.42 -20.47 -38.38
CA SER A 190 -13.92 -20.81 -39.71
C SER A 190 -14.13 -19.69 -40.73
#